data_AF-A0A2D5X3T8-F1
#
_entry.id   AF-A0A2D5X3T8-F1
#
_cell.length_a   1.000
_cell.length_b   1.000
_cell.length_c   1.000
_cell.angle_alpha   90.00
_cell.angle_beta   90.00
_cell.angle_gamma   90.00
#
_symmetry.space_group_name_H-M   'P 1'
#
loop_
_entity.id
_entity.type
_entity.pdbx_description
1 polymer ?
#
loop_
_entity_poly.entity_id
_entity_poly.type
_entity_poly.pdbx_seq_one_letter_code
_entity_poly.pdbx_strand_id
1 'polypeptide(L)'
;MFTEDLPIIQAVIIMSVVIGLYRLCTWFMMKYQPFEYLLEGKPVYIVENGRLVLEKIKEGKMSHDEFFSEMRRQGVEHLGQVRIGLLEVNGNFSLVLYPLDDTRYGLPLFPKPYQAVQQVQPDYHYACMYCGNVAYLTQAHELCNRCHNKSRRWAKAINNEIVT
;
A
#
# COMPACT_ATOMS: atom_id res chain seq x y z
N MET A 1 51.35 1.92 -19.74
CA MET A 1 52.44 1.49 -18.84
C MET A 1 51.81 0.97 -17.56
N PHE A 2 51.36 -0.28 -17.59
CA PHE A 2 50.97 -1.02 -16.38
C PHE A 2 52.28 -1.60 -15.83
N THR A 3 52.76 -1.10 -14.69
CA THR A 3 54.01 -1.58 -14.08
C THR A 3 53.76 -2.95 -13.46
N GLU A 4 54.55 -3.94 -13.89
CA GLU A 4 54.35 -5.38 -13.63
C GLU A 4 54.51 -5.77 -12.14
N ASP A 5 55.04 -4.89 -11.29
CA ASP A 5 55.23 -5.13 -9.84
C ASP A 5 54.21 -4.41 -8.94
N LEU A 6 53.12 -3.88 -9.53
CA LEU A 6 52.01 -3.26 -8.81
C LEU A 6 50.66 -4.03 -8.83
N PRO A 7 50.55 -5.39 -8.90
CA PRO A 7 49.22 -6.00 -9.09
C PRO A 7 48.50 -6.37 -7.79
N ILE A 8 49.21 -6.72 -6.71
CA ILE A 8 48.59 -7.38 -5.55
C ILE A 8 48.38 -6.43 -4.37
N ILE A 9 49.39 -5.62 -4.01
CA ILE A 9 49.29 -4.72 -2.84
C ILE A 9 48.19 -3.66 -3.06
N GLN A 10 48.11 -3.08 -4.26
CA GLN A 10 47.05 -2.14 -4.59
C GLN A 10 45.66 -2.81 -4.53
N ALA A 11 45.53 -4.02 -5.05
CA ALA A 11 44.29 -4.79 -4.97
C ALA A 11 43.90 -5.08 -3.51
N VAL A 12 44.87 -5.44 -2.64
CA VAL A 12 44.65 -5.67 -1.21
C VAL A 12 44.23 -4.39 -0.50
N ILE A 13 44.85 -3.24 -0.81
CA ILE A 13 44.48 -1.95 -0.23
C ILE A 13 43.04 -1.58 -0.63
N ILE A 14 42.71 -1.66 -1.93
CA ILE A 14 41.35 -1.36 -2.42
C ILE A 14 40.34 -2.30 -1.76
N MET A 15 40.63 -3.61 -1.74
CA MET A 15 39.75 -4.61 -1.11
C MET A 15 39.56 -4.33 0.38
N SER A 16 40.63 -3.98 1.10
CA SER A 16 40.57 -3.65 2.54
C SER A 16 39.72 -2.40 2.79
N VAL A 17 39.86 -1.38 1.93
CA VAL A 17 39.05 -0.15 2.01
C VAL A 17 37.58 -0.44 1.73
N VAL A 18 37.26 -1.22 0.70
CA VAL A 18 35.87 -1.60 0.38
C VAL A 18 35.25 -2.44 1.50
N ILE A 19 35.96 -3.44 2.02
CA ILE A 19 35.48 -4.26 3.15
C ILE A 19 35.32 -3.39 4.41
N GLY A 20 36.26 -2.48 4.67
CA GLY A 20 36.20 -1.54 5.78
C GLY A 20 34.99 -0.61 5.70
N LEU A 21 34.76 0.00 4.53
CA LEU A 21 33.59 0.83 4.25
C LEU A 21 32.28 0.04 4.39
N TYR A 22 32.22 -1.17 3.83
CA TYR A 22 31.06 -2.05 3.96
C TYR A 22 30.76 -2.34 5.44
N ARG A 23 31.76 -2.80 6.21
CA ARG A 23 31.62 -3.07 7.64
C ARG A 23 31.19 -1.83 8.41
N LEU A 24 31.74 -0.67 8.08
CA LEU A 24 31.40 0.60 8.72
C LEU A 24 29.94 0.98 8.44
N CYS A 25 29.49 0.91 7.19
CA CYS A 25 28.10 1.15 6.80
C CYS A 25 27.14 0.17 7.49
N THR A 26 27.43 -1.13 7.48
CA THR A 26 26.61 -2.14 8.16
C THR A 26 26.53 -1.90 9.67
N TRP A 27 27.65 -1.53 10.30
CA TRP A 27 27.67 -1.19 11.72
C TRP A 27 26.84 0.07 12.03
N PHE A 28 26.92 1.10 11.18
CA PHE A 28 26.09 2.29 11.32
C PHE A 28 24.60 1.98 11.15
N MET A 29 24.22 1.14 10.17
CA MET A 29 22.84 0.69 10.00
C MET A 29 22.32 -0.01 11.26
N MET A 30 23.06 -1.00 11.78
CA MET A 30 22.63 -1.75 12.97
C MET A 30 22.56 -0.89 14.25
N LYS A 31 23.41 0.13 14.37
CA LYS A 31 23.44 0.99 15.56
C LYS A 31 22.44 2.14 15.50
N TYR A 32 22.08 2.62 14.31
CA TYR A 32 21.24 3.80 14.11
C TYR A 32 20.04 3.49 13.21
N GLN A 33 18.91 3.14 13.84
CA GLN A 33 17.62 2.90 13.17
C GLN A 33 17.19 4.02 12.18
N PRO A 34 17.42 5.32 12.43
CA PRO A 34 17.10 6.35 11.44
C PRO A 34 17.94 6.27 10.15
N PHE A 35 19.18 5.76 10.25
CA PHE A 35 20.08 5.58 9.11
C PHE A 35 19.66 4.35 8.28
N GLU A 36 19.22 3.28 8.95
CA GLU A 36 18.54 2.15 8.31
C GLU A 36 17.31 2.63 7.52
N TYR A 37 16.40 3.40 8.14
CA TYR A 37 15.22 3.90 7.43
C TYR A 37 15.52 4.91 6.31
N LEU A 38 16.66 5.59 6.37
CA LEU A 38 17.08 6.49 5.29
C LEU A 38 17.59 5.72 4.07
N LEU A 39 18.31 4.61 4.29
CA LEU A 39 18.92 3.82 3.23
C LEU A 39 18.00 2.72 2.70
N GLU A 40 17.33 2.01 3.59
CA GLU A 40 16.44 0.90 3.29
C GLU A 40 14.97 1.32 3.34
N GLY A 41 14.60 2.50 3.83
CA GLY A 41 13.19 2.85 3.96
C GLY A 41 12.49 2.08 5.10
N LYS A 42 11.15 2.12 5.10
CA LYS A 42 10.34 1.37 6.06
C LYS A 42 9.05 0.89 5.40
N PRO A 43 8.54 -0.30 5.76
CA PRO A 43 7.26 -0.75 5.27
C PRO A 43 6.13 0.17 5.77
N VAL A 44 5.07 0.27 4.97
CA VAL A 44 4.01 1.25 5.18
C VAL A 44 2.64 0.59 5.06
N TYR A 45 1.80 0.77 6.07
CA TYR A 45 0.40 0.38 6.00
C TYR A 45 -0.36 1.28 5.03
N ILE A 46 -0.89 0.69 3.96
CA ILE A 46 -1.72 1.37 2.94
C ILE A 46 -3.20 1.09 3.18
N VAL A 47 -3.53 -0.11 3.67
CA VAL A 47 -4.90 -0.50 4.02
C VAL A 47 -4.93 -1.02 5.45
N GLU A 48 -5.90 -0.54 6.22
CA GLU A 48 -6.22 -1.04 7.55
C GLU A 48 -7.73 -1.14 7.71
N ASN A 49 -8.19 -2.31 8.15
CA ASN A 49 -9.60 -2.60 8.41
C ASN A 49 -10.53 -2.30 7.22
N GLY A 50 -10.12 -2.72 6.03
CA GLY A 50 -10.84 -2.52 4.77
C GLY A 50 -10.94 -1.07 4.31
N ARG A 51 -10.07 -0.19 4.83
CA ARG A 51 -10.05 1.23 4.51
C ARG A 51 -8.64 1.68 4.21
N LEU A 52 -8.51 2.62 3.29
CA LEU A 52 -7.20 3.16 2.93
C LEU A 52 -6.68 4.12 4.00
N VAL A 53 -5.40 4.07 4.31
CA VAL A 53 -4.73 4.97 5.27
C VAL A 53 -4.49 6.33 4.59
N LEU A 54 -5.22 7.35 5.04
CA LEU A 54 -5.33 8.64 4.34
C LEU A 54 -4.02 9.41 4.29
N GLU A 55 -3.24 9.34 5.36
CA GLU A 55 -1.94 9.98 5.51
C GLU A 55 -0.98 9.45 4.45
N LYS A 56 -1.01 8.13 4.21
CA LYS A 56 -0.09 7.44 3.29
C LYS A 56 -0.44 7.62 1.83
N ILE A 57 -1.72 7.73 1.52
CA ILE A 57 -2.17 8.17 0.19
C ILE A 57 -1.69 9.60 -0.11
N LYS A 58 -1.80 10.53 0.86
CA LYS A 58 -1.37 11.92 0.66
C LYS A 58 0.15 12.05 0.47
N GLU A 59 0.93 11.20 1.14
CA GLU A 59 2.39 11.11 0.97
C GLU A 59 2.79 10.61 -0.43
N GLY A 60 1.85 10.15 -1.25
CA GLY A 60 2.11 9.77 -2.64
C GLY A 60 2.96 8.51 -2.80
N LYS A 61 3.03 7.67 -1.76
CA LYS A 61 3.84 6.44 -1.79
C LYS A 61 3.33 5.39 -2.78
N MET A 62 2.03 5.40 -3.07
CA MET A 62 1.37 4.51 -4.02
C MET A 62 0.11 5.21 -4.55
N SER A 63 -0.14 5.10 -5.85
CA SER A 63 -1.38 5.64 -6.45
C SER A 63 -2.57 4.70 -6.24
N HIS A 64 -3.81 5.21 -6.33
CA HIS A 64 -5.01 4.36 -6.25
C HIS A 64 -5.05 3.28 -7.32
N ASP A 65 -4.64 3.62 -8.55
CA ASP A 65 -4.68 2.68 -9.68
C ASP A 65 -3.65 1.56 -9.53
N GLU A 66 -2.45 1.90 -9.04
CA GLU A 66 -1.41 0.93 -8.73
C GLU A 66 -1.84 -0.01 -7.59
N PHE A 67 -2.37 0.57 -6.50
CA PHE A 67 -2.92 -0.21 -5.40
C PHE A 67 -4.04 -1.14 -5.88
N PHE A 68 -5.00 -0.66 -6.68
CA PHE A 68 -6.09 -1.52 -7.18
C PHE A 68 -5.58 -2.59 -8.15
N SER A 69 -4.58 -2.27 -8.97
CA SER A 69 -3.96 -3.26 -9.86
C SER A 69 -3.34 -4.39 -9.06
N GLU A 70 -2.63 -4.05 -8.00
CA GLU A 70 -2.00 -5.03 -7.13
C GLU A 70 -3.03 -5.90 -6.39
N MET A 71 -4.12 -5.30 -5.90
CA MET A 71 -5.19 -6.07 -5.27
C MET A 71 -5.86 -7.04 -6.24
N ARG A 72 -6.14 -6.59 -7.46
CA ARG A 72 -6.70 -7.44 -8.52
C ARG A 72 -5.76 -8.57 -8.89
N ARG A 73 -4.44 -8.30 -8.92
CA ARG A 73 -3.41 -9.33 -9.17
C ARG A 73 -3.44 -10.42 -8.11
N GLN A 74 -3.76 -10.07 -6.86
CA GLN A 74 -3.90 -11.01 -5.75
C GLN A 74 -5.31 -11.62 -5.62
N GLY A 75 -6.21 -11.37 -6.59
CA GLY A 75 -7.56 -11.93 -6.59
C GLY A 75 -8.53 -11.26 -5.61
N VAL A 76 -8.20 -10.08 -5.09
CA VAL A 76 -9.09 -9.33 -4.18
C VAL A 76 -10.09 -8.51 -5.00
N GLU A 77 -11.38 -8.71 -4.74
CA GLU A 77 -12.47 -8.04 -5.45
C GLU A 77 -12.89 -6.72 -4.81
N HIS A 78 -12.80 -6.60 -3.48
CA HIS A 78 -13.13 -5.38 -2.77
C HIS A 78 -12.32 -5.17 -1.49
N LEU A 79 -12.20 -3.91 -1.08
CA LEU A 79 -11.47 -3.54 0.15
C LEU A 79 -12.00 -4.20 1.42
N GLY A 80 -13.27 -4.60 1.44
CA GLY A 80 -13.89 -5.22 2.61
C GLY A 80 -13.36 -6.63 2.94
N GLN A 81 -12.61 -7.23 2.01
CA GLN A 81 -11.87 -8.48 2.21
C GLN A 81 -10.50 -8.24 2.87
N VAL A 82 -9.96 -7.01 2.82
CA VAL A 82 -8.59 -6.72 3.25
C VAL A 82 -8.56 -6.22 4.68
N ARG A 83 -7.94 -6.97 5.58
CA ARG A 83 -7.69 -6.55 6.96
C ARG A 83 -6.47 -5.64 7.05
N ILE A 84 -5.36 -6.04 6.42
CA ILE A 84 -4.11 -5.28 6.38
C ILE A 84 -3.55 -5.34 4.95
N GLY A 85 -3.14 -4.19 4.43
CA GLY A 85 -2.34 -4.08 3.21
C GLY A 85 -1.07 -3.30 3.50
N LEU A 86 0.08 -3.95 3.37
CA LEU A 86 1.40 -3.42 3.70
C LEU A 86 2.23 -3.28 2.42
N LEU A 87 2.71 -2.07 2.16
CA LEU A 87 3.68 -1.81 1.11
C LEU A 87 5.08 -1.99 1.70
N GLU A 88 5.78 -3.01 1.22
CA GLU A 88 7.15 -3.31 1.62
C GLU A 88 8.15 -2.35 0.96
N VAL A 89 9.35 -2.30 1.53
CA VAL A 89 10.46 -1.48 1.03
C VAL A 89 10.82 -1.77 -0.43
N ASN A 90 10.78 -3.05 -0.80
CA ASN A 90 11.14 -3.52 -2.14
C ASN A 90 10.02 -3.27 -3.18
N GLY A 91 8.95 -2.58 -2.80
CA GLY A 91 7.78 -2.32 -3.65
C GLY A 91 6.79 -3.47 -3.72
N ASN A 92 7.05 -4.61 -3.06
CA ASN A 92 6.07 -5.68 -2.97
C ASN A 92 4.93 -5.30 -2.03
N PHE A 93 3.78 -5.91 -2.25
CA PHE A 93 2.59 -5.66 -1.46
C PHE A 93 2.14 -6.92 -0.75
N SER A 94 2.16 -6.86 0.58
CA SER A 94 1.74 -7.96 1.46
C SER A 94 0.30 -7.74 1.90
N LEU A 95 -0.52 -8.79 1.83
CA LEU A 95 -1.93 -8.77 2.20
C LEU A 95 -2.26 -9.72 3.33
N VAL A 96 -3.12 -9.24 4.23
CA VAL A 96 -3.81 -10.07 5.21
C VAL A 96 -5.30 -9.86 5.03
N LEU A 97 -6.00 -10.93 4.70
CA LEU A 97 -7.43 -10.92 4.43
C LEU A 97 -8.23 -11.18 5.72
N TYR A 98 -9.50 -10.79 5.70
CA TYR A 98 -10.46 -11.24 6.71
C TYR A 98 -10.82 -12.72 6.47
N PRO A 99 -11.14 -13.46 7.54
CA PRO A 99 -11.89 -14.71 7.41
C PRO A 99 -13.21 -14.51 6.65
N LEU A 100 -13.72 -15.57 6.03
CA LEU A 100 -14.96 -15.51 5.24
C LEU A 100 -16.13 -14.93 6.06
N ASP A 101 -16.33 -15.43 7.28
CA ASP A 101 -17.41 -15.00 8.19
C ASP A 101 -17.30 -13.53 8.64
N ASP A 102 -16.11 -12.94 8.54
CA ASP A 102 -15.81 -11.56 8.95
C ASP A 102 -15.70 -10.59 7.77
N THR A 103 -15.91 -11.07 6.54
CA THR A 103 -15.80 -10.25 5.33
C THR A 103 -16.87 -9.17 5.34
N ARG A 104 -16.45 -7.93 5.11
CA ARG A 104 -17.32 -6.76 5.21
C ARG A 104 -17.66 -6.23 3.83
N TYR A 105 -18.70 -5.41 3.77
CA TYR A 105 -18.89 -4.54 2.61
C TYR A 105 -17.66 -3.67 2.40
N GLY A 106 -17.25 -3.49 1.15
CA GLY A 106 -16.13 -2.63 0.82
C GLY A 106 -16.16 -2.08 -0.60
N LEU A 107 -15.18 -1.23 -0.88
CA LEU A 107 -15.03 -0.60 -2.18
C LEU A 107 -14.65 -1.63 -3.24
N PRO A 108 -15.41 -1.76 -4.34
CA PRO A 108 -15.03 -2.63 -5.45
C PRO A 108 -13.73 -2.16 -6.10
N LEU A 109 -12.88 -3.11 -6.46
CA LEU A 109 -11.54 -2.85 -7.02
C LEU A 109 -11.46 -3.10 -8.52
N PHE A 110 -12.42 -3.82 -9.09
CA PHE A 110 -12.50 -4.06 -10.54
C PHE A 110 -13.14 -2.87 -11.28
N PRO A 111 -12.66 -2.50 -12.48
CA PRO A 111 -13.12 -1.31 -13.18
C PRO A 111 -14.63 -1.26 -13.48
N LYS A 112 -15.25 -2.42 -13.74
CA LYS A 112 -16.69 -2.51 -14.04
C LYS A 112 -17.56 -2.15 -12.82
N PRO A 113 -17.38 -2.77 -11.64
CA PRO A 113 -18.14 -2.39 -10.44
C PRO A 113 -17.66 -1.08 -9.80
N TYR A 114 -16.41 -0.65 -10.05
CA TYR A 114 -15.87 0.62 -9.56
C TYR A 114 -16.40 1.83 -10.35
N GLN A 115 -17.68 2.13 -10.20
CA GLN A 115 -18.35 3.25 -10.86
C GLN A 115 -19.02 4.18 -9.85
N ALA A 116 -18.96 5.49 -10.13
CA ALA A 116 -19.64 6.49 -9.32
C ALA A 116 -21.15 6.36 -9.50
N VAL A 117 -21.87 6.27 -8.40
CA VAL A 117 -23.34 6.19 -8.41
C VAL A 117 -23.95 7.56 -8.67
N GLN A 118 -25.01 7.59 -9.48
CA GLN A 118 -25.78 8.82 -9.74
C GLN A 118 -27.05 8.90 -8.88
N GLN A 119 -27.56 7.74 -8.47
CA GLN A 119 -28.77 7.61 -7.66
C GLN A 119 -28.52 6.62 -6.52
N VAL A 120 -29.12 6.93 -5.37
CA VAL A 120 -28.99 6.15 -4.15
C VAL A 120 -30.27 5.34 -3.95
N GLN A 121 -30.12 4.12 -3.48
CA GLN A 121 -31.19 3.24 -3.06
C GLN A 121 -31.20 3.23 -1.52
N PRO A 122 -32.38 3.30 -0.89
CA PRO A 122 -32.50 3.09 0.56
C PRO A 122 -31.89 1.76 0.96
N ASP A 123 -31.33 1.69 2.18
CA ASP A 123 -30.81 0.46 2.80
C ASP A 123 -29.68 -0.25 2.02
N TYR A 124 -28.96 0.48 1.16
CA TYR A 124 -27.80 -0.04 0.45
C TYR A 124 -26.47 0.52 0.98
N HIS A 125 -25.43 -0.30 1.03
CA HIS A 125 -24.09 0.10 1.44
C HIS A 125 -23.32 0.75 0.29
N TYR A 126 -22.74 1.92 0.53
CA TYR A 126 -21.90 2.63 -0.43
C TYR A 126 -20.49 2.82 0.10
N ALA A 127 -19.51 2.68 -0.77
CA ALA A 127 -18.11 2.85 -0.43
C ALA A 127 -17.54 4.11 -1.08
N CYS A 128 -16.88 4.95 -0.28
CA CYS A 128 -16.21 6.14 -0.76
C CYS A 128 -15.05 5.76 -1.68
N MET A 129 -15.05 6.26 -2.92
CA MET A 129 -14.04 5.93 -3.93
C MET A 129 -12.63 6.43 -3.59
N TYR A 130 -12.50 7.36 -2.63
CA TYR A 130 -11.20 7.92 -2.23
C TYR A 130 -10.57 7.18 -1.04
N CYS A 131 -11.38 6.80 -0.05
CA CYS A 131 -10.86 6.31 1.23
C CYS A 131 -11.38 4.93 1.65
N GLY A 132 -12.30 4.34 0.89
CA GLY A 132 -12.90 3.05 1.19
C GLY A 132 -13.90 3.06 2.35
N ASN A 133 -14.28 4.22 2.90
CA ASN A 133 -15.29 4.27 3.95
C ASN A 133 -16.64 3.77 3.45
N VAL A 134 -17.25 2.85 4.18
CA VAL A 134 -18.60 2.35 3.88
C VAL A 134 -19.64 3.09 4.73
N ALA A 135 -20.71 3.55 4.09
CA ALA A 135 -21.82 4.24 4.74
C ALA A 135 -23.13 4.04 3.95
N TYR A 136 -24.26 4.28 4.62
CA TYR A 136 -25.54 4.54 3.97
C TYR A 136 -25.58 6.00 3.53
N LEU A 137 -26.19 6.26 2.38
CA LEU A 137 -26.31 7.59 1.81
C LEU A 137 -27.78 7.98 1.70
N THR A 138 -28.06 9.28 1.76
CA THR A 138 -29.36 9.87 1.39
C THR A 138 -29.31 10.42 -0.02
N GLN A 139 -28.14 10.95 -0.44
CA GLN A 139 -27.89 11.52 -1.77
C GLN A 139 -26.55 11.03 -2.34
N ALA A 140 -26.48 10.88 -3.68
CA ALA A 140 -25.34 10.26 -4.36
C ALA A 140 -24.02 11.05 -4.22
N HIS A 141 -24.13 12.36 -3.98
CA HIS A 141 -23.00 13.29 -3.94
C HIS A 141 -22.69 13.79 -2.52
N GLU A 142 -23.15 13.06 -1.49
CA GLU A 142 -22.84 13.38 -0.10
C GLU A 142 -21.34 13.41 0.16
N LEU A 143 -20.92 14.28 1.07
CA LEU A 143 -19.53 14.40 1.46
C LEU A 143 -19.13 13.25 2.39
N CYS A 144 -17.98 12.64 2.13
CA CYS A 144 -17.46 11.61 3.02
C CYS A 144 -16.81 12.24 4.27
N ASN A 145 -17.41 11.94 5.44
CA ASN A 145 -16.93 12.40 6.75
C ASN A 145 -15.52 11.90 7.09
N ARG A 146 -15.15 10.70 6.62
CA ARG A 146 -13.83 10.10 6.93
C ARG A 146 -12.70 10.83 6.22
N CYS A 147 -12.85 11.16 4.94
CA CYS A 147 -11.77 11.75 4.16
C CYS A 147 -11.72 13.28 4.27
N HIS A 148 -12.25 13.85 5.34
CA HIS A 148 -12.37 15.31 5.54
C HIS A 148 -12.97 16.00 4.31
N ASN A 149 -14.09 15.48 3.79
CA ASN A 149 -14.85 16.08 2.70
C ASN A 149 -14.10 16.16 1.35
N LYS A 150 -12.99 15.43 1.19
CA LYS A 150 -12.21 15.37 -0.06
C LYS A 150 -12.89 14.64 -1.22
N SER A 151 -13.90 13.81 -0.96
CA SER A 151 -14.61 13.06 -1.99
C SER A 151 -16.13 13.13 -1.80
N ARG A 152 -16.81 13.27 -2.94
CA ARG A 152 -18.27 13.13 -3.13
C ARG A 152 -18.62 11.94 -4.00
N ARG A 153 -17.62 11.14 -4.37
CA ARG A 153 -17.77 10.01 -5.28
C ARG A 153 -17.87 8.73 -4.47
N TRP A 154 -18.98 8.03 -4.68
CA TRP A 154 -19.31 6.79 -4.01
C TRP A 154 -19.57 5.71 -5.05
N ALA A 155 -19.12 4.49 -4.76
CA ALA A 155 -19.45 3.30 -5.52
C ALA A 155 -20.38 2.41 -4.68
N LYS A 156 -21.15 1.53 -5.34
CA LYS A 156 -21.89 0.48 -4.65
C LYS A 156 -20.90 -0.43 -3.93
N ALA A 157 -21.04 -0.60 -2.62
CA ALA A 157 -20.19 -1.51 -1.87
C ALA A 157 -20.62 -2.95 -2.16
N ILE A 158 -19.65 -3.85 -2.25
CA ILE A 158 -19.88 -5.29 -2.43
C ILE A 158 -19.30 -6.07 -1.25
N ASN A 159 -19.81 -7.27 -0.99
CA ASN A 159 -19.43 -8.15 0.11
C ASN A 159 -19.23 -9.61 -0.35
N ASN A 160 -18.85 -9.81 -1.62
CA ASN A 160 -18.65 -11.15 -2.15
C ASN A 160 -17.48 -11.86 -1.44
N GLU A 161 -17.61 -13.15 -1.22
CA GLU A 161 -16.53 -13.96 -0.67
C GLU A 161 -15.43 -14.19 -1.72
N ILE A 162 -14.20 -14.39 -1.26
CA ILE A 162 -13.10 -14.77 -2.16
C ILE A 162 -13.33 -16.21 -2.62
N VAL A 163 -13.39 -16.41 -3.93
CA VAL A 163 -13.43 -17.75 -4.53
C VAL A 163 -12.00 -18.26 -4.62
N THR A 164 -11.57 -19.05 -3.63
CA THR A 164 -10.29 -19.79 -3.64
C THR A 164 -10.31 -21.00 -4.57
#